data_AF-A0A086LX21-F1
#
_entry.id   AF-A0A086LX21-F1
#
_cell.length_a   1.000
_cell.length_b   1.000
_cell.length_c   1.000
_cell.angle_alpha   90.00
_cell.angle_beta   90.00
_cell.angle_gamma   90.00
#
_symmetry.space_group_name_H-M   'P 1'
#
loop_
_entity.id
_entity.type
_entity.pdbx_description
1 polymer ?
#
loop_
_entity_poly.entity_id
_entity_poly.type
_entity_poly.pdbx_seq_one_letter_code
_entity_poly.pdbx_strand_id
1 'polypeptide(L)'
;MMDVSAFSVQLFSLTSVALFLKLWQKPLLEPPALCAQLYGELAPLHACNLYGLFASVTTSRYEVVIEELHLVEDTSTHPPTTRETWVELDFLYKPGDVDRRPPWLWLGHMPRLDWRLWFLPLRLARVVNLAIRDGASPAAVSAALQQGAPSLYPAWWPVLLARICRRQPEVLALLGPQRNIDLARAPCPRGLRVSLFDFRFRPPENCPLYAAFFPEGMPALTPQEIQEIEEELQNWEVGDWWMRRRHRTIDLLSIRSSPKGGADAGLAENSNES
;
A
#
# COMPACT_ATOMS: atom_id res chain seq x y z
N MET A 1 44.80 30.43 -15.88
CA MET A 1 44.62 29.31 -14.93
C MET A 1 43.15 29.36 -14.53
N MET A 2 42.31 28.44 -15.03
CA MET A 2 40.90 28.45 -14.66
C MET A 2 40.79 28.15 -13.17
N ASP A 3 40.00 28.94 -12.46
CA ASP A 3 39.75 28.77 -11.03
C ASP A 3 39.10 27.40 -10.81
N VAL A 4 39.77 26.54 -10.02
CA VAL A 4 39.34 25.15 -9.78
C VAL A 4 37.92 25.10 -9.21
N SER A 5 37.54 26.12 -8.45
CA SER A 5 36.18 26.29 -7.93
C SER A 5 35.16 26.46 -9.07
N ALA A 6 35.42 27.35 -10.03
CA ALA A 6 34.54 27.61 -11.15
C ALA A 6 34.37 26.37 -12.05
N PHE A 7 35.46 25.63 -12.29
CA PHE A 7 35.40 24.39 -13.07
C PHE A 7 34.54 23.32 -12.38
N SER A 8 34.70 23.14 -11.05
CA SER A 8 33.92 22.16 -10.29
C SER A 8 32.41 22.49 -10.27
N VAL A 9 32.06 23.77 -10.15
CA VAL A 9 30.66 24.24 -10.20
C VAL A 9 30.06 24.02 -11.59
N GLN A 10 30.82 24.30 -12.66
CA GLN A 10 30.37 24.07 -14.03
C GLN A 10 30.15 22.58 -14.30
N LEU A 11 31.06 21.71 -13.87
CA LEU A 11 30.95 20.26 -14.03
C LEU A 11 29.76 19.69 -13.25
N PHE A 12 29.59 20.11 -12.00
CA PHE A 12 28.43 19.74 -11.19
C PHE A 12 27.12 20.23 -11.79
N SER A 13 27.09 21.46 -12.33
CA SER A 13 25.88 22.02 -12.95
C SER A 13 25.51 21.27 -14.24
N LEU A 14 26.50 20.95 -15.09
CA LEU A 14 26.26 20.22 -16.35
C LEU A 14 25.76 18.80 -16.11
N THR A 15 26.37 18.08 -15.17
CA THR A 15 25.92 16.74 -14.75
C THR A 15 24.54 16.76 -14.07
N SER A 16 24.29 17.77 -13.23
CA SER A 16 22.97 17.95 -12.58
C SER A 16 21.87 18.29 -13.60
N VAL A 17 22.17 19.10 -14.62
CA VAL A 17 21.25 19.39 -15.73
C VAL A 17 20.99 18.13 -16.56
N ALA A 18 22.03 17.35 -16.86
CA ALA A 18 21.88 16.05 -17.54
C ALA A 18 20.95 15.12 -16.77
N LEU A 19 21.14 15.04 -15.45
CA LEU A 19 20.30 14.24 -14.55
C LEU A 19 18.88 14.80 -14.48
N PHE A 20 18.71 16.11 -14.35
CA PHE A 20 17.40 16.78 -14.29
C PHE A 20 16.59 16.53 -15.57
N LEU A 21 17.20 16.69 -16.74
CA LEU A 21 16.58 16.36 -18.02
C LEU A 21 16.15 14.88 -18.03
N LYS A 22 17.03 13.97 -17.60
CA LYS A 22 16.72 12.54 -17.54
C LYS A 22 15.64 12.16 -16.50
N LEU A 23 15.49 12.91 -15.41
CA LEU A 23 14.62 12.58 -14.27
C LEU A 23 13.23 13.24 -14.37
N TRP A 24 13.12 14.39 -15.05
CA TRP A 24 11.87 15.15 -15.19
C TRP A 24 11.21 15.03 -16.56
N GLN A 25 11.78 14.22 -17.47
CA GLN A 25 11.23 14.03 -18.80
C GLN A 25 10.28 12.83 -18.86
N LYS A 26 9.05 13.13 -19.28
CA LYS A 26 8.30 12.29 -20.21
C LYS A 26 9.27 11.81 -21.32
N PRO A 27 9.18 10.58 -21.83
CA PRO A 27 10.18 9.88 -22.66
C PRO A 27 10.55 10.50 -24.03
N LEU A 28 10.35 11.81 -24.26
CA LEU A 28 10.36 12.46 -25.58
C LEU A 28 11.50 13.46 -25.80
N LEU A 29 12.37 13.71 -24.82
CA LEU A 29 13.48 14.64 -24.96
C LEU A 29 14.79 13.93 -24.63
N GLU A 30 15.78 14.02 -25.51
CA GLU A 30 17.11 13.51 -25.23
C GLU A 30 17.98 14.63 -24.65
N PRO A 31 18.81 14.35 -23.63
CA PRO A 31 19.74 15.35 -23.12
C PRO A 31 20.76 15.73 -24.22
N PRO A 32 21.23 17.00 -24.26
CA PRO A 32 22.27 17.41 -25.19
C PRO A 32 23.50 16.47 -25.12
N ALA A 33 24.07 16.12 -26.27
CA ALA A 33 25.13 15.10 -26.37
C ALA A 33 26.30 15.30 -25.40
N LEU A 34 26.73 16.55 -25.19
CA LEU A 34 27.79 16.90 -24.25
C LEU A 34 27.43 16.53 -22.80
N CYS A 35 26.18 16.77 -22.39
CA CYS A 35 25.69 16.42 -21.06
C CYS A 35 25.62 14.90 -20.86
N ALA A 36 25.21 14.16 -21.89
CA ALA A 36 25.15 12.70 -21.86
C ALA A 36 26.54 12.05 -21.77
N GLN A 37 27.51 12.57 -22.54
CA GLN A 37 28.91 12.11 -22.51
C GLN A 37 29.55 12.36 -21.14
N LEU A 38 29.45 13.58 -20.61
CA LEU A 38 29.98 13.93 -19.29
C LEU A 38 29.35 13.09 -18.18
N TYR A 39 28.04 12.83 -18.25
CA TYR A 39 27.36 11.93 -17.31
C TYR A 39 27.91 10.50 -17.40
N GLY A 40 28.12 9.97 -18.61
CA GLY A 40 28.66 8.62 -18.82
C GLY A 40 30.06 8.43 -18.23
N GLU A 41 30.97 9.39 -18.47
CA GLU A 41 32.33 9.37 -17.93
C GLU A 41 32.38 9.48 -16.41
N LEU A 42 31.44 10.23 -15.80
CA LEU A 42 31.37 10.43 -14.35
C LEU A 42 30.50 9.39 -13.63
N ALA A 43 29.78 8.53 -14.36
CA ALA A 43 28.90 7.52 -13.79
C ALA A 43 29.61 6.55 -12.81
N PRO A 44 30.84 6.08 -13.05
CA PRO A 44 31.56 5.21 -12.10
C PRO A 44 31.84 5.85 -10.74
N LEU A 45 31.86 7.19 -10.67
CA LEU A 45 32.08 7.92 -9.43
C LEU A 45 30.82 7.97 -8.55
N HIS A 46 29.65 7.61 -9.09
CA HIS A 46 28.34 7.76 -8.45
C HIS A 46 28.07 9.16 -7.87
N ALA A 47 28.78 10.18 -8.37
CA ALA A 47 28.65 11.57 -7.91
C ALA A 47 27.28 12.17 -8.23
N CYS A 48 26.64 11.67 -9.28
CA CYS A 48 25.27 11.96 -9.68
C CYS A 48 24.58 10.63 -9.98
N ASN A 49 23.51 10.31 -9.26
CA ASN A 49 22.76 9.06 -9.43
C ASN A 49 21.26 9.36 -9.54
N LEU A 50 20.52 8.56 -10.29
CA LEU A 50 19.06 8.53 -10.32
C LEU A 50 18.48 7.89 -9.05
N TYR A 51 19.03 8.21 -7.88
CA TYR A 51 18.44 7.82 -6.60
C TYR A 51 17.26 8.74 -6.28
N GLY A 52 16.24 8.71 -7.14
CA GLY A 52 14.94 9.28 -6.89
C GLY A 52 14.02 8.16 -6.44
N LEU A 53 13.43 8.31 -5.26
CA LEU A 53 12.50 7.37 -4.62
C LEU A 53 11.24 7.03 -5.48
N PHE A 54 11.12 7.64 -6.67
CA PHE A 54 10.00 7.54 -7.61
C PHE A 54 10.43 7.71 -9.08
N ALA A 55 11.63 7.26 -9.47
CA ALA A 55 12.08 7.35 -10.86
C ALA A 55 11.12 6.68 -11.87
N SER A 56 10.27 5.76 -11.39
CA SER A 56 9.09 5.27 -12.10
C SER A 56 7.87 5.44 -11.18
N VAL A 57 6.85 6.14 -11.67
CA VAL A 57 5.55 6.30 -11.00
C VAL A 57 4.57 5.37 -11.70
N THR A 58 3.95 4.46 -10.95
CA THR A 58 2.93 3.55 -11.47
C THR A 58 1.54 4.14 -11.27
N THR A 59 0.63 3.84 -12.20
CA THR A 59 -0.79 4.21 -12.10
C THR A 59 -1.64 3.13 -11.44
N SER A 60 -1.04 1.98 -11.13
CA SER A 60 -1.66 0.84 -10.45
C SER A 60 -0.78 0.31 -9.32
N ARG A 61 -1.42 -0.32 -8.33
CA ARG A 61 -0.77 -0.76 -7.10
C ARG A 61 -1.64 -1.69 -6.26
N TYR A 62 -1.03 -2.73 -5.71
CA TYR A 62 -1.65 -3.45 -4.58
C TYR A 62 -1.51 -2.69 -3.27
N GLU A 63 -2.57 -2.67 -2.47
CA GLU A 63 -2.63 -2.00 -1.18
C GLU A 63 -3.19 -2.91 -0.09
N VAL A 64 -2.57 -2.86 1.09
CA VAL A 64 -3.08 -3.53 2.28
C VAL A 64 -4.08 -2.61 2.98
N VAL A 65 -5.30 -3.13 3.15
CA VAL A 65 -6.42 -2.49 3.85
C VAL A 65 -6.69 -3.28 5.13
N ILE A 66 -6.93 -2.55 6.22
CA ILE A 66 -7.29 -3.13 7.51
C ILE A 66 -8.76 -2.85 7.75
N GLU A 67 -9.51 -3.86 8.18
CA GLU A 67 -10.92 -3.77 8.51
C GLU A 67 -11.14 -4.20 9.96
N GLU A 68 -12.00 -3.48 10.66
CA GLU A 68 -12.42 -3.80 12.03
C GLU A 68 -13.82 -4.42 12.04
N LEU A 69 -14.01 -5.49 12.80
CA LEU A 69 -15.31 -6.09 13.03
C LEU A 69 -16.01 -5.45 14.22
N HIS A 70 -17.13 -4.80 13.95
CA HIS A 70 -17.99 -4.14 14.93
C HIS A 70 -19.36 -4.83 15.02
N LEU A 71 -19.97 -4.74 16.20
CA LEU A 71 -21.36 -5.12 16.41
C LEU A 71 -22.21 -3.86 16.37
N VAL A 72 -23.18 -3.84 15.46
CA VAL A 72 -24.15 -2.76 15.31
C VAL A 72 -25.51 -3.32 15.66
N GLU A 73 -26.24 -2.64 16.53
CA GLU A 73 -27.63 -3.00 16.82
C GLU A 73 -28.50 -2.56 15.64
N ASP A 74 -29.15 -3.52 15.00
CA ASP A 74 -30.12 -3.29 13.94
C ASP A 74 -31.51 -3.13 14.57
N THR A 75 -31.94 -1.87 14.68
CA THR A 75 -33.26 -1.49 15.20
C THR A 75 -34.37 -1.59 14.15
N SER A 76 -34.06 -1.97 12.90
CA SER A 76 -35.07 -2.14 11.85
C SER A 76 -35.85 -3.45 12.00
N THR A 77 -35.28 -4.44 12.69
CA THR A 77 -35.94 -5.70 13.02
C THR A 77 -36.52 -5.66 14.44
N HIS A 78 -37.70 -6.26 14.65
CA HIS A 78 -38.26 -6.51 15.97
C HIS A 78 -38.35 -8.02 16.24
N PRO A 79 -37.68 -8.56 17.28
CA PRO A 79 -36.79 -7.87 18.22
C PRO A 79 -35.50 -7.34 17.55
N PRO A 80 -34.85 -6.30 18.11
CA PRO A 80 -33.60 -5.77 17.58
C PRO A 80 -32.55 -6.88 17.53
N THR A 81 -31.85 -6.97 16.40
CA THR A 81 -30.83 -7.99 16.17
C THR A 81 -29.46 -7.33 16.12
N THR A 82 -28.44 -7.99 16.65
CA THR A 82 -27.07 -7.48 16.54
C THR A 82 -26.46 -7.99 15.23
N ARG A 83 -26.01 -7.09 14.37
CA ARG A 83 -25.35 -7.40 13.11
C ARG A 83 -23.86 -7.11 13.17
N GLU A 84 -23.09 -8.03 12.62
CA GLU A 84 -21.66 -7.86 12.40
C GLU A 84 -21.41 -6.98 11.17
N THR A 85 -20.66 -5.89 11.36
CA THR A 85 -20.27 -4.97 10.29
C THR A 85 -18.76 -4.82 10.25
N TRP A 86 -18.18 -4.96 9.05
CA TRP A 86 -16.77 -4.68 8.80
C TRP A 86 -16.61 -3.22 8.43
N VAL A 87 -15.68 -2.53 9.08
CA VAL A 87 -15.37 -1.13 8.81
C VAL A 87 -13.92 -0.99 8.39
N GLU A 88 -13.69 -0.49 7.17
CA GLU A 88 -12.36 -0.20 6.65
C GLU A 88 -11.71 0.97 7.40
N LEU A 89 -10.43 0.80 7.73
CA LEU A 89 -9.61 1.86 8.32
C LEU A 89 -8.95 2.70 7.23
N ASP A 90 -9.35 3.97 7.16
CA ASP A 90 -8.77 4.93 6.24
C ASP A 90 -7.49 5.58 6.83
N PHE A 91 -6.49 5.83 5.98
CA PHE A 91 -5.25 6.51 6.36
C PHE A 91 -5.19 7.91 5.73
N LEU A 92 -4.24 8.73 6.19
CA LEU A 92 -4.14 10.11 5.74
C LEU A 92 -3.72 10.22 4.28
N TYR A 93 -2.71 9.45 3.88
CA TYR A 93 -2.04 9.58 2.58
C TYR A 93 -2.12 8.34 1.69
N LYS A 94 -2.61 7.21 2.22
CA LYS A 94 -2.89 6.03 1.39
C LYS A 94 -4.14 6.24 0.55
N PRO A 95 -4.22 5.63 -0.64
CA PRO A 95 -5.49 5.45 -1.30
C PRO A 95 -6.43 4.63 -0.40
N GLY A 96 -7.69 5.05 -0.34
CA GLY A 96 -8.71 4.42 0.48
C GLY A 96 -10.05 4.63 -0.19
N ASP A 97 -10.62 5.82 0.01
CA ASP A 97 -11.85 6.25 -0.67
C ASP A 97 -11.61 6.49 -2.15
N VAL A 98 -12.47 5.89 -2.98
CA VAL A 98 -12.36 5.92 -4.44
C VAL A 98 -12.65 7.31 -5.00
N ASP A 99 -13.45 8.09 -4.29
CA ASP A 99 -13.82 9.47 -4.63
C ASP A 99 -12.91 10.51 -3.96
N ARG A 100 -12.02 10.07 -3.06
CA ARG A 100 -11.08 10.98 -2.40
C ARG A 100 -9.85 11.18 -3.25
N ARG A 101 -9.66 12.44 -3.66
CA ARG A 101 -8.42 12.87 -4.30
C ARG A 101 -7.21 12.60 -3.40
N PRO A 102 -6.08 12.12 -3.95
CA PRO A 102 -4.83 12.01 -3.21
C PRO A 102 -4.44 13.37 -2.62
N PRO A 103 -4.13 13.46 -1.31
CA PRO A 103 -3.74 14.72 -0.69
C PRO A 103 -2.40 15.20 -1.24
N TRP A 104 -2.25 16.51 -1.37
CA TRP A 104 -0.98 17.11 -1.73
C TRP A 104 0.02 16.97 -0.58
N LEU A 105 1.18 16.38 -0.86
CA LEU A 105 2.29 16.30 0.07
C LEU A 105 3.19 17.52 -0.14
N TRP A 106 3.21 18.43 0.84
CA TRP A 106 4.16 19.54 0.85
C TRP A 106 5.60 19.02 0.91
N LEU A 107 6.49 19.66 0.15
CA LEU A 107 7.92 19.33 0.11
C LEU A 107 8.49 19.26 1.53
N GLY A 108 8.93 18.06 1.93
CA GLY A 108 9.53 17.78 3.23
C GLY A 108 8.63 17.03 4.22
N HIS A 109 7.31 16.97 4.00
CA HIS A 109 6.45 16.13 4.83
C HIS A 109 6.50 14.67 4.36
N MET A 110 7.10 13.80 5.16
CA MET A 110 7.11 12.35 4.94
C MET A 110 6.25 11.63 5.98
N PRO A 111 5.01 11.22 5.67
CA PRO A 111 4.14 10.53 6.62
C PRO A 111 4.68 9.14 6.91
N ARG A 112 5.36 8.99 8.04
CA ARG A 112 6.19 7.81 8.32
C ARG A 112 5.38 6.51 8.43
N LEU A 113 4.14 6.56 8.93
CA LEU A 113 3.29 5.37 9.06
C LEU A 113 2.79 4.89 7.68
N ASP A 114 2.15 5.77 6.92
CA ASP A 114 1.67 5.53 5.56
C ASP A 114 2.81 5.05 4.66
N TRP A 115 4.00 5.67 4.79
CA TRP A 115 5.22 5.26 4.11
C TRP A 115 5.65 3.83 4.45
N ARG A 116 5.55 3.41 5.72
CA ARG A 116 5.87 2.03 6.11
C ARG A 116 4.85 1.05 5.55
N LEU A 117 3.57 1.42 5.54
CA LEU A 117 2.48 0.63 4.97
C LEU A 117 2.60 0.53 3.45
N TRP A 118 3.15 1.56 2.79
CA TRP A 118 3.44 1.55 1.36
C TRP A 118 4.31 0.33 1.00
N PHE A 119 5.35 0.00 1.75
CA PHE A 119 6.21 -1.15 1.39
C PHE A 119 5.63 -2.52 1.71
N LEU A 120 4.50 -2.61 2.39
CA LEU A 120 3.98 -3.90 2.86
C LEU A 120 3.52 -4.81 1.69
N PRO A 121 2.71 -4.34 0.72
CA PRO A 121 2.41 -5.10 -0.50
C PRO A 121 3.65 -5.52 -1.30
N LEU A 122 4.67 -4.65 -1.38
CA LEU A 122 5.92 -4.94 -2.10
C LEU A 122 6.71 -6.06 -1.43
N ARG A 123 6.74 -6.08 -0.10
CA ARG A 123 7.33 -7.18 0.67
C ARG A 123 6.56 -8.48 0.47
N LEU A 124 5.23 -8.44 0.52
CA LEU A 124 4.37 -9.59 0.26
C LEU A 124 4.65 -10.18 -1.13
N ALA A 125 4.64 -9.35 -2.18
CA ALA A 125 4.93 -9.80 -3.54
C ALA A 125 6.32 -10.46 -3.65
N ARG A 126 7.33 -9.88 -2.99
CA ARG A 126 8.67 -10.47 -2.94
C ARG A 126 8.70 -11.82 -2.24
N VAL A 127 8.03 -11.97 -1.10
CA VAL A 127 7.96 -13.24 -0.34
C VAL A 127 7.26 -14.31 -1.17
N VAL A 128 6.13 -13.97 -1.81
CA VAL A 128 5.39 -14.88 -2.70
C VAL A 128 6.26 -15.33 -3.87
N ASN A 129 6.94 -14.40 -4.54
CA ASN A 129 7.82 -14.72 -5.68
C ASN A 129 9.00 -15.62 -5.27
N LEU A 130 9.59 -15.41 -4.09
CA LEU A 130 10.65 -16.27 -3.57
C LEU A 130 10.12 -17.67 -3.26
N ALA A 131 8.97 -17.78 -2.58
CA ALA A 131 8.37 -19.08 -2.28
C ALA A 131 8.06 -19.88 -3.55
N ILE A 132 7.51 -19.24 -4.58
CA ILE A 132 7.25 -19.88 -5.88
C ILE A 132 8.55 -20.32 -6.54
N ARG A 133 9.59 -19.48 -6.52
CA ARG A 133 10.92 -19.82 -7.05
C ARG A 133 11.53 -21.02 -6.34
N ASP A 134 11.32 -21.13 -5.03
CA ASP A 134 11.81 -22.23 -4.19
C ASP A 134 10.94 -23.51 -4.31
N GLY A 135 9.97 -23.51 -5.24
CA GLY A 135 9.15 -24.67 -5.58
C GLY A 135 7.83 -24.79 -4.82
N ALA A 136 7.43 -23.76 -4.05
CA ALA A 136 6.13 -23.76 -3.41
C ALA A 136 5.01 -23.63 -4.46
N SER A 137 3.99 -24.48 -4.35
CA SER A 137 2.82 -24.36 -5.23
C SER A 137 2.05 -23.07 -4.92
N PRO A 138 1.43 -22.42 -5.92
CA PRO A 138 0.58 -21.24 -5.69
C PRO A 138 -0.53 -21.50 -4.66
N ALA A 139 -1.06 -22.73 -4.60
CA ALA A 139 -2.05 -23.15 -3.62
C ALA A 139 -1.48 -23.21 -2.19
N ALA A 140 -0.24 -23.68 -2.00
CA ALA A 140 0.41 -23.70 -0.69
C ALA A 140 0.73 -22.30 -0.18
N VAL A 141 1.25 -21.43 -1.05
CA VAL A 141 1.46 -20.00 -0.71
C VAL A 141 0.13 -19.35 -0.36
N SER A 142 -0.93 -19.68 -1.10
CA SER A 142 -2.28 -19.22 -0.83
C SER A 142 -2.76 -19.68 0.56
N ALA A 143 -2.68 -20.96 0.89
CA ALA A 143 -3.08 -21.45 2.21
C ALA A 143 -2.27 -20.80 3.35
N ALA A 144 -0.96 -20.65 3.17
CA ALA A 144 -0.07 -20.03 4.16
C ALA A 144 -0.39 -18.55 4.41
N LEU A 145 -0.75 -17.80 3.36
CA LEU A 145 -1.21 -16.43 3.52
C LEU A 145 -2.48 -16.40 4.36
N GLN A 146 -3.51 -17.18 4.00
CA GLN A 146 -4.78 -17.26 4.74
C GLN A 146 -4.65 -17.66 6.21
N GLN A 147 -3.60 -18.41 6.56
CA GLN A 147 -3.32 -18.83 7.94
C GLN A 147 -2.56 -17.77 8.75
N GLY A 148 -2.26 -16.59 8.17
CA GLY A 148 -1.55 -15.51 8.84
C GLY A 148 -0.06 -15.84 9.01
N ALA A 149 0.69 -15.82 7.91
CA ALA A 149 2.13 -16.10 7.96
C ALA A 149 2.89 -15.04 8.79
N PRO A 150 3.51 -15.39 9.93
CA PRO A 150 4.13 -14.41 10.84
C PRO A 150 5.35 -13.69 10.23
N SER A 151 6.00 -14.29 9.21
CA SER A 151 7.09 -13.66 8.46
C SER A 151 6.63 -12.61 7.45
N LEU A 152 5.32 -12.53 7.20
CA LEU A 152 4.76 -11.60 6.21
C LEU A 152 4.80 -10.15 6.70
N TYR A 153 4.55 -9.97 7.99
CA TYR A 153 4.42 -8.65 8.59
C TYR A 153 5.70 -8.23 9.32
N PRO A 154 6.11 -6.96 9.21
CA PRO A 154 7.22 -6.44 10.00
C PRO A 154 6.95 -6.52 11.52
N ALA A 155 8.00 -6.58 12.34
CA ALA A 155 7.89 -6.67 13.80
C ALA A 155 7.04 -5.57 14.47
N TRP A 156 6.91 -4.40 13.85
CA TRP A 156 6.08 -3.30 14.36
C TRP A 156 4.58 -3.48 14.11
N TRP A 157 4.18 -4.37 13.20
CA TRP A 157 2.80 -4.53 12.75
C TRP A 157 1.84 -4.96 13.85
N PRO A 158 2.14 -5.99 14.68
CA PRO A 158 1.24 -6.36 15.77
C PRO A 158 1.09 -5.25 16.81
N VAL A 159 2.15 -4.48 17.05
CA VAL A 159 2.11 -3.32 17.96
C VAL A 159 1.19 -2.24 17.42
N LEU A 160 1.24 -1.94 16.11
CA LEU A 160 0.30 -1.00 15.49
C LEU A 160 -1.15 -1.46 15.68
N LEU A 161 -1.46 -2.70 15.29
CA LEU A 161 -2.82 -3.24 15.37
C LEU A 161 -3.34 -3.21 16.82
N ALA A 162 -2.53 -3.65 17.79
CA ALA A 162 -2.91 -3.62 19.20
C ALA A 162 -3.18 -2.19 19.69
N ARG A 163 -2.40 -1.19 19.27
CA ARG A 163 -2.60 0.21 19.65
C ARG A 163 -3.84 0.83 19.01
N ILE A 164 -4.16 0.45 17.76
CA ILE A 164 -5.40 0.82 17.10
C ILE A 164 -6.60 0.24 17.87
N CYS A 165 -6.58 -1.05 18.22
CA CYS A 165 -7.66 -1.68 18.98
C CYS A 165 -7.85 -1.08 20.38
N ARG A 166 -6.75 -0.64 21.01
CA ARG A 166 -6.76 0.05 22.32
C ARG A 166 -7.19 1.52 22.24
N ARG A 167 -7.47 2.05 21.04
CA ARG A 167 -7.85 3.45 20.81
C ARG A 167 -6.82 4.47 21.32
N GLN A 168 -5.53 4.17 21.16
CA GLN A 168 -4.48 5.10 21.59
C GLN A 168 -4.53 6.39 20.75
N PRO A 169 -4.71 7.57 21.36
CA PRO A 169 -4.96 8.81 20.63
C PRO A 169 -3.80 9.19 19.71
N GLU A 170 -2.55 8.89 20.10
CA GLU A 170 -1.36 9.18 19.30
C GLU A 170 -1.31 8.35 18.02
N VAL A 171 -1.88 7.14 18.03
CA VAL A 171 -1.96 6.27 16.84
C VAL A 171 -3.18 6.62 16.01
N LEU A 172 -4.31 6.93 16.64
CA LEU A 172 -5.51 7.37 15.93
C LEU A 172 -5.27 8.69 15.19
N ALA A 173 -4.44 9.60 15.73
CA ALA A 173 -4.04 10.84 15.07
C ALA A 173 -3.23 10.63 13.77
N LEU A 174 -2.69 9.42 13.55
CA LEU A 174 -2.00 9.05 12.31
C LEU A 174 -2.96 8.47 11.26
N LEU A 175 -4.21 8.18 11.63
CA LEU A 175 -5.22 7.66 10.71
C LEU A 175 -5.97 8.81 10.03
N GLY A 176 -6.59 8.49 8.89
CA GLY A 176 -7.41 9.43 8.15
C GLY A 176 -8.80 9.63 8.76
N PRO A 177 -9.61 10.54 8.22
CA PRO A 177 -11.04 10.60 8.53
C PRO A 177 -11.68 9.26 8.15
N GLN A 178 -12.38 8.66 9.10
CA GLN A 178 -13.05 7.37 8.92
C GLN A 178 -14.47 7.60 8.42
N ARG A 179 -14.90 6.82 7.42
CA ARG A 179 -16.22 7.03 6.79
C ARG A 179 -17.40 6.59 7.64
N ASN A 180 -17.28 5.42 8.29
CA ASN A 180 -18.42 4.74 8.89
C ASN A 180 -18.30 4.57 10.42
N ILE A 181 -17.27 5.13 11.04
CA ILE A 181 -17.04 4.95 12.48
C ILE A 181 -16.22 6.09 13.10
N ASP A 182 -16.60 6.54 14.29
CA ASP A 182 -15.73 7.39 15.11
C ASP A 182 -14.85 6.50 16.01
N LEU A 183 -13.60 6.25 15.59
CA LEU A 183 -12.67 5.39 16.33
C LEU A 183 -12.37 5.89 17.74
N ALA A 184 -12.45 7.20 18.00
CA ALA A 184 -12.18 7.73 19.32
C ALA A 184 -13.26 7.33 20.34
N ARG A 185 -14.49 7.06 19.86
CA ARG A 185 -15.64 6.67 20.68
C ARG A 185 -16.03 5.21 20.53
N ALA A 186 -15.58 4.55 19.46
CA ALA A 186 -15.92 3.17 19.17
C ALA A 186 -15.31 2.19 20.18
N PRO A 187 -16.05 1.12 20.55
CA PRO A 187 -15.51 0.06 21.37
C PRO A 187 -14.33 -0.65 20.69
N CYS A 188 -13.59 -1.45 21.46
CA CYS A 188 -12.58 -2.35 20.93
C CYS A 188 -13.23 -3.31 19.91
N PRO A 189 -12.66 -3.50 18.72
CA PRO A 189 -13.25 -4.36 17.71
C PRO A 189 -13.16 -5.83 18.13
N ARG A 190 -14.08 -6.68 17.64
CA ARG A 190 -14.07 -8.12 17.94
C ARG A 190 -13.06 -8.91 17.11
N GLY A 191 -12.62 -8.32 16.01
CA GLY A 191 -11.64 -8.91 15.13
C GLY A 191 -11.11 -7.89 14.14
N LEU A 192 -9.98 -8.22 13.54
CA LEU A 192 -9.39 -7.48 12.44
C LEU A 192 -9.32 -8.39 11.24
N ARG A 193 -9.51 -7.81 10.06
CA ARG A 193 -9.25 -8.47 8.79
C ARG A 193 -8.26 -7.62 8.01
N VAL A 194 -7.29 -8.29 7.40
CA VAL A 194 -6.30 -7.67 6.54
C VAL A 194 -6.51 -8.18 5.13
N SER A 195 -6.76 -7.26 4.22
CA SER A 195 -7.14 -7.56 2.84
C SER A 195 -6.17 -6.87 1.89
N LEU A 196 -5.83 -7.55 0.79
CA LEU A 196 -5.14 -6.97 -0.35
C LEU A 196 -6.17 -6.47 -1.36
N PHE A 197 -6.02 -5.22 -1.75
CA PHE A 197 -6.79 -4.58 -2.80
C PHE A 197 -5.88 -4.26 -3.97
N ASP A 198 -6.40 -4.40 -5.19
CA ASP A 198 -5.78 -3.82 -6.38
C ASP A 198 -6.36 -2.43 -6.58
N PHE A 199 -5.52 -1.41 -6.57
CA PHE A 199 -5.88 -0.01 -6.80
C PHE A 199 -5.31 0.45 -8.14
N ARG A 200 -6.10 1.20 -8.89
CA ARG A 200 -5.70 1.84 -10.14
C ARG A 200 -6.21 3.27 -10.17
N PHE A 201 -5.48 4.17 -10.80
CA PHE A 201 -6.04 5.48 -11.13
C PHE A 201 -7.19 5.32 -12.11
N ARG A 202 -8.25 6.10 -11.89
CA ARG A 202 -9.28 6.27 -12.91
C ARG A 202 -8.66 6.94 -14.14
N PRO A 203 -8.85 6.38 -15.35
CA PRO A 203 -8.36 7.02 -16.55
C PRO A 203 -9.12 8.35 -16.81
N PRO A 204 -8.57 9.26 -17.62
CA PRO A 204 -9.24 10.51 -17.98
C PRO A 204 -10.64 10.27 -18.54
N GLU A 205 -11.56 11.23 -18.39
CA GLU A 205 -12.98 11.09 -18.78
C GLU A 205 -13.20 10.67 -20.24
N ASN A 206 -12.26 11.00 -21.13
CA ASN A 206 -12.33 10.67 -22.55
C ASN A 206 -11.81 9.27 -22.89
N CYS A 207 -11.36 8.51 -21.89
CA CYS A 207 -10.79 7.17 -22.05
C CYS A 207 -11.72 6.13 -21.39
N PRO A 208 -11.85 4.93 -22.00
CA PRO A 208 -12.60 3.84 -21.39
C PRO A 208 -11.92 3.36 -20.10
N LEU A 209 -12.70 2.83 -19.15
CA LEU A 209 -12.17 2.39 -17.84
C LEU A 209 -11.09 1.30 -17.96
N TYR A 210 -11.22 0.39 -18.95
CA TYR A 210 -10.22 -0.65 -19.20
C TYR A 210 -8.85 -0.08 -19.59
N ALA A 211 -8.74 1.19 -20.00
CA ALA A 211 -7.47 1.83 -20.31
C ALA A 211 -6.52 1.86 -19.10
N ALA A 212 -7.04 1.79 -17.87
CA ALA A 212 -6.19 1.68 -16.67
C ALA A 212 -5.41 0.35 -16.58
N PHE A 213 -5.75 -0.64 -17.40
CA PHE A 213 -5.03 -1.91 -17.49
C PHE A 213 -3.88 -1.85 -18.49
N PHE A 214 -3.89 -0.89 -19.40
CA PHE A 214 -2.90 -0.72 -20.46
C PHE A 214 -2.49 0.74 -20.60
N PRO A 215 -1.53 1.20 -19.77
CA PRO A 215 -1.01 2.55 -19.90
C PRO A 215 -0.36 2.76 -21.27
N GLU A 216 -0.26 4.03 -21.68
CA GLU A 216 0.28 4.46 -22.98
C GLU A 216 1.59 3.74 -23.35
N GLY A 217 1.67 3.18 -24.56
CA GLY A 217 2.86 2.50 -25.10
C GLY A 217 2.80 0.97 -25.18
N MET A 218 1.71 0.35 -24.71
CA MET A 218 1.43 -1.08 -24.87
C MET A 218 0.74 -1.39 -26.22
N PRO A 219 0.88 -2.60 -26.78
CA PRO A 219 0.18 -3.01 -28.01
C PRO A 219 -1.35 -2.90 -27.85
N ALA A 220 -2.04 -2.67 -28.98
CA ALA A 220 -3.51 -2.59 -28.99
C ALA A 220 -4.12 -3.94 -28.56
N LEU A 221 -5.12 -3.87 -27.69
CA LEU A 221 -5.82 -5.04 -27.17
C LEU A 221 -6.65 -5.72 -28.24
N THR A 222 -6.70 -7.04 -28.16
CA THR A 222 -7.66 -7.83 -28.92
C THR A 222 -9.09 -7.59 -28.36
N PRO A 223 -10.13 -7.74 -29.19
CA PRO A 223 -11.51 -7.61 -28.72
C PRO A 223 -11.87 -8.57 -27.58
N GLN A 224 -11.24 -9.76 -27.56
CA GLN A 224 -11.45 -10.74 -26.49
C GLN A 224 -10.88 -10.26 -25.15
N GLU A 225 -9.65 -9.73 -25.15
CA GLU A 225 -9.03 -9.18 -23.93
C GLU A 225 -9.83 -7.99 -23.37
N ILE A 226 -10.40 -7.15 -24.24
CA ILE A 226 -11.27 -6.05 -23.82
C ILE A 226 -12.51 -6.61 -23.10
N GLN A 227 -13.16 -7.60 -23.68
CA GLN A 227 -14.36 -8.21 -23.08
C GLN A 227 -14.04 -8.82 -21.70
N GLU A 228 -12.94 -9.56 -21.58
CA GLU A 228 -12.51 -10.17 -20.31
C GLU A 228 -12.30 -9.09 -19.21
N ILE A 229 -11.76 -7.94 -19.57
CA ILE A 229 -11.51 -6.84 -18.61
C ILE A 229 -12.77 -6.08 -18.28
N GLU A 230 -13.67 -5.87 -19.24
CA GLU A 230 -14.98 -5.29 -18.99
C GLU A 230 -15.83 -6.15 -18.05
N GLU A 231 -15.77 -7.48 -18.20
CA GLU A 231 -16.37 -8.42 -17.26
C GLU A 231 -15.70 -8.33 -15.88
N GLU A 232 -14.38 -8.21 -15.83
CA GLU A 232 -13.67 -8.04 -14.57
C GLU A 232 -14.09 -6.75 -13.85
N LEU A 233 -14.16 -5.63 -14.58
CA LEU A 233 -14.49 -4.28 -14.12
C LEU A 233 -15.84 -4.20 -13.39
N GLN A 234 -16.79 -5.10 -13.69
CA GLN A 234 -18.06 -5.17 -12.96
C GLN A 234 -17.88 -5.47 -11.47
N ASN A 235 -16.76 -6.09 -11.09
CA ASN A 235 -16.43 -6.40 -9.70
C ASN A 235 -15.56 -5.33 -9.02
N TRP A 236 -15.29 -4.22 -9.72
CA TRP A 236 -14.50 -3.11 -9.19
C TRP A 236 -15.40 -2.02 -8.63
N GLU A 237 -14.97 -1.44 -7.52
CA GLU A 237 -15.50 -0.18 -7.01
C GLU A 237 -14.80 0.95 -7.77
N VAL A 238 -15.58 1.75 -8.50
CA VAL A 238 -15.08 2.83 -9.35
C VAL A 238 -15.56 4.15 -8.79
N GLY A 239 -14.62 4.99 -8.37
CA GLY A 239 -14.90 6.36 -7.95
C GLY A 239 -14.25 7.38 -8.85
N ASP A 240 -14.26 8.64 -8.46
CA ASP A 240 -13.79 9.76 -9.29
C ASP A 240 -12.27 9.78 -9.51
N TRP A 241 -11.49 9.27 -8.56
CA TRP A 241 -10.03 9.32 -8.62
C TRP A 241 -9.39 7.94 -8.72
N TRP A 242 -10.01 6.95 -8.10
CA TRP A 242 -9.47 5.60 -8.02
C TRP A 242 -10.50 4.56 -8.43
N MET A 243 -9.97 3.44 -8.89
CA MET A 243 -10.70 2.19 -9.05
C MET A 243 -10.05 1.18 -8.14
N ARG A 244 -10.85 0.39 -7.43
CA ARG A 244 -10.31 -0.66 -6.57
C ARG A 244 -11.12 -1.94 -6.62
N ARG A 245 -10.44 -3.06 -6.43
CA ARG A 245 -11.04 -4.38 -6.28
C ARG A 245 -10.42 -5.05 -5.07
N ARG A 246 -11.26 -5.68 -4.24
CA ARG A 246 -10.74 -6.61 -3.23
C ARG A 246 -10.13 -7.80 -3.97
N HIS A 247 -8.81 -7.87 -3.97
CA HIS A 247 -8.11 -8.97 -4.60
C HIS A 247 -8.20 -10.21 -3.73
N ARG A 248 -7.88 -10.07 -2.44
CA ARG A 248 -7.81 -11.23 -1.54
C ARG A 248 -7.76 -10.87 -0.05
N THR A 249 -8.39 -11.68 0.79
CA THR A 249 -8.13 -11.66 2.25
C THR A 249 -6.81 -12.35 2.57
N ILE A 250 -5.92 -11.63 3.26
CA ILE A 250 -4.60 -12.14 3.65
C ILE A 250 -4.60 -12.60 5.10
N ASP A 251 -5.26 -11.92 6.04
CA ASP A 251 -5.18 -12.29 7.45
C ASP A 251 -6.50 -12.01 8.17
N LEU A 252 -6.83 -12.84 9.16
CA LEU A 252 -8.02 -12.72 9.99
C LEU A 252 -7.63 -12.94 11.45
N LEU A 253 -7.65 -11.85 12.23
CA LEU A 253 -7.23 -11.85 13.62
C LEU A 253 -8.47 -11.73 14.50
N SER A 254 -8.79 -12.79 15.24
CA SER A 254 -9.83 -12.72 16.27
C SER A 254 -9.28 -12.05 17.52
N ILE A 255 -9.97 -11.01 18.00
CA ILE A 255 -9.64 -10.36 19.28
C ILE A 255 -10.51 -11.01 20.32
N ARG A 256 -9.95 -11.98 21.06
CA ARG A 256 -10.66 -12.56 22.20
C ARG A 256 -10.90 -11.46 23.22
N SER A 257 -12.16 -11.17 23.52
CA SER A 257 -12.50 -10.39 24.72
C SER A 257 -11.99 -11.18 25.92
N SER A 258 -10.97 -10.64 26.60
CA SER A 258 -10.57 -11.19 27.90
C SER A 258 -11.77 -11.00 28.84
N PRO A 259 -12.30 -12.07 29.47
CA PRO A 259 -13.34 -11.89 30.47
C PRO A 259 -12.72 -11.16 31.66
N LYS A 260 -13.20 -9.94 31.93
CA LYS A 260 -12.83 -9.21 33.15
C LYS A 260 -13.33 -10.00 34.37
N GLY A 261 -12.39 -10.42 35.21
CA GLY A 261 -12.58 -10.60 36.66
C GLY A 261 -13.03 -12.00 37.11
N GLY A 262 -12.07 -12.80 37.58
CA GLY A 262 -12.29 -14.03 38.34
C GLY A 262 -10.95 -14.63 38.72
N ALA A 263 -10.71 -14.78 40.02
CA ALA A 263 -9.44 -15.15 40.64
C ALA A 263 -8.87 -16.52 40.25
N ASP A 264 -7.56 -16.67 40.51
CA ASP A 264 -6.78 -17.91 40.65
C ASP A 264 -6.79 -18.95 39.51
N ALA A 265 -5.63 -19.09 38.85
CA ALA A 265 -5.00 -20.40 38.63
C ALA A 265 -3.56 -20.23 38.11
N GLY A 266 -2.60 -20.44 39.01
CA GLY A 266 -1.40 -21.26 38.82
C GLY A 266 -0.55 -21.08 37.57
N LEU A 267 0.66 -20.53 37.77
CA LEU A 267 1.85 -20.97 37.04
C LEU A 267 1.88 -22.51 36.96
N ALA A 268 1.91 -23.05 35.75
CA ALA A 268 2.45 -24.38 35.51
C ALA A 268 3.69 -24.22 34.65
N GLU A 269 4.83 -24.24 35.33
CA GLU A 269 6.14 -24.45 34.73
C GLU A 269 6.18 -25.77 33.96
N ASN A 270 6.95 -25.74 32.88
CA ASN A 270 7.46 -26.92 32.21
C ASN A 270 8.17 -27.85 33.20
N SER A 271 7.79 -29.12 33.22
CA SER A 271 8.67 -30.21 33.60
C SER A 271 8.58 -31.31 32.54
N ASN A 272 9.72 -31.48 31.87
CA ASN A 272 10.10 -32.66 31.08
C ASN A 272 10.03 -33.96 31.92
N GLU A 273 10.16 -35.08 31.20
CA GLU A 273 10.48 -36.46 31.64
C GLU A 273 9.28 -37.42 31.77
N SER A 274 9.02 -38.18 30.70
CA SER A 274 9.34 -39.62 30.59
C SER A 274 8.89 -40.17 29.23
#